data_AF-A0A370EWB7-F1
#
_entry.id   AF-A0A370EWB7-F1
#
_cell.length_a   1.000
_cell.length_b   1.000
_cell.length_c   1.000
_cell.angle_alpha   90.00
_cell.angle_beta   90.00
_cell.angle_gamma   90.00
#
_symmetry.space_group_name_H-M   'P 1'
#
loop_
_entity.id
_entity.type
_entity.pdbx_description
1 polymer ?
#
loop_
_entity_poly.entity_id
_entity_poly.type
_entity_poly.pdbx_seq_one_letter_code
_entity_poly.pdbx_strand_id
1 'polypeptide(L)'
;MRIEDLFKLENTEREYKHSVIINFYYGYQELDELHNLESKLRILLFDKGIGELDGHEINIDGSDGTLFLYGNNAEELYKTIEPILLNTPFMKKAEVYLRFGDMRDTSAPEIDFILQ
;
A
#
# COMPACT_ATOMS: atom_id res chain seq x y z
N MET A 1 30.78 -6.73 1.45
CA MET A 1 29.46 -7.12 0.93
C MET A 1 29.68 -7.68 -0.46
N ARG A 2 29.30 -8.95 -0.70
CA ARG A 2 29.45 -9.63 -1.99
C ARG A 2 28.20 -9.41 -2.83
N ILE A 3 28.33 -9.45 -4.16
CA ILE A 3 27.18 -9.35 -5.09
C ILE A 3 26.15 -10.47 -4.83
N GLU A 4 26.62 -11.64 -4.37
CA GLU A 4 25.78 -12.76 -3.93
C GLU A 4 24.92 -12.42 -2.70
N ASP A 5 25.37 -11.50 -1.84
CA ASP A 5 24.59 -11.03 -0.69
C ASP A 5 23.47 -10.08 -1.13
N LEU A 6 23.66 -9.32 -2.23
CA LEU A 6 22.63 -8.47 -2.83
C LEU A 6 21.48 -9.30 -3.43
N PHE A 7 21.80 -10.40 -4.12
CA PHE A 7 20.76 -11.30 -4.66
C PHE A 7 20.00 -12.09 -3.58
N LYS A 8 20.61 -12.30 -2.41
CA LYS A 8 19.90 -12.87 -1.24
C LYS A 8 18.97 -11.86 -0.58
N LEU A 9 19.30 -10.57 -0.62
CA LEU A 9 18.46 -9.49 -0.12
C LEU A 9 17.26 -9.22 -1.05
N GLU A 10 17.44 -9.37 -2.37
CA GLU A 10 16.30 -9.33 -3.33
C GLU A 10 15.38 -10.55 -3.21
N ASN A 11 15.87 -11.66 -2.66
CA ASN A 11 15.15 -12.92 -2.58
C ASN A 11 14.78 -13.34 -1.14
N THR A 12 14.74 -12.39 -0.19
CA THR A 12 13.89 -12.57 0.97
C THR A 12 12.46 -12.64 0.45
N GLU A 13 11.83 -13.83 0.54
CA GLU A 13 10.37 -13.90 0.50
C GLU A 13 9.84 -12.72 1.32
N ARG A 14 9.00 -11.86 0.72
CA ARG A 14 8.42 -10.74 1.47
C ARG A 14 7.88 -11.35 2.77
N GLU A 15 8.40 -10.89 3.90
CA GLU A 15 8.01 -11.41 5.22
C GLU A 15 6.49 -11.29 5.38
N TYR A 16 5.95 -10.22 4.81
CA TYR A 16 4.54 -9.92 4.70
C TYR A 16 3.84 -10.73 3.62
N LYS A 17 2.87 -11.52 4.05
CA LYS A 17 2.03 -12.34 3.17
C LYS A 17 0.79 -11.60 2.71
N HIS A 18 0.27 -10.65 3.49
CA HIS A 18 -1.00 -9.98 3.19
C HIS A 18 -0.75 -8.66 2.49
N SER A 19 -1.74 -8.18 1.71
CA SER A 19 -1.64 -6.90 1.00
C SER A 19 -2.89 -6.05 1.14
N VAL A 20 -2.68 -4.74 1.08
CA VAL A 20 -3.71 -3.72 0.91
C VAL A 20 -3.34 -2.93 -0.34
N ILE A 21 -4.19 -3.01 -1.37
CA ILE A 21 -4.01 -2.27 -2.63
C ILE A 21 -5.12 -1.21 -2.68
N ILE A 22 -4.74 0.02 -3.02
CA ILE A 22 -5.68 1.14 -3.01
C ILE A 22 -5.62 1.85 -4.35
N ASN A 23 -6.69 1.81 -5.13
CA ASN A 23 -6.83 2.61 -6.34
C ASN A 23 -7.55 3.93 -6.01
N PHE A 24 -7.06 5.04 -6.52
CA PHE A 24 -7.61 6.36 -6.23
C PHE A 24 -7.51 7.27 -7.45
N TYR A 25 -8.45 8.21 -7.55
CA TYR A 25 -8.38 9.29 -8.52
C TYR A 25 -7.51 10.42 -7.96
N TYR A 26 -6.36 10.70 -8.56
CA TYR A 26 -5.42 11.67 -8.01
C TYR A 26 -5.84 13.10 -8.33
N GLY A 27 -6.07 13.42 -9.60
CA GLY A 27 -6.62 14.72 -10.02
C GLY A 27 -5.72 15.94 -9.79
N TYR A 28 -4.48 15.77 -9.34
CA TYR A 28 -3.47 16.83 -9.20
C TYR A 28 -2.41 16.73 -10.30
N GLN A 29 -1.82 17.88 -10.67
CA GLN A 29 -0.73 17.93 -11.65
C GLN A 29 0.62 17.50 -11.06
N GLU A 30 0.87 17.86 -9.81
CA GLU A 30 2.13 17.62 -9.11
C GLU A 30 1.99 16.48 -8.10
N LEU A 31 3.08 15.78 -7.80
CA LEU A 31 3.10 14.62 -6.89
C LEU A 31 3.30 14.98 -5.42
N ASP A 32 3.37 16.26 -5.06
CA ASP A 32 3.67 16.68 -3.68
C ASP A 32 2.64 16.16 -2.65
N GLU A 33 1.35 16.19 -2.99
CA GLU A 33 0.28 15.68 -2.12
C GLU A 33 0.36 14.16 -1.95
N LEU A 34 0.71 13.43 -3.01
CA LEU A 34 0.98 12.00 -2.94
C LEU A 34 2.18 11.70 -2.04
N HIS A 35 3.33 12.34 -2.27
CA HIS A 35 4.54 12.12 -1.45
C HIS A 35 4.32 12.47 0.02
N ASN A 36 3.52 13.49 0.32
CA ASN A 36 3.13 13.84 1.69
C ASN A 36 2.29 12.72 2.33
N LEU A 37 1.30 12.19 1.61
CA LEU A 37 0.54 11.03 2.07
C LEU A 37 1.47 9.83 2.33
N GLU A 38 2.32 9.48 1.36
CA GLU A 38 3.23 8.33 1.48
C GLU A 38 4.14 8.46 2.70
N SER A 39 4.68 9.66 2.94
CA SER A 39 5.55 9.93 4.09
C SER A 39 4.81 9.69 5.41
N LYS A 40 3.56 10.15 5.53
CA LYS A 40 2.72 9.92 6.72
C LYS A 40 2.44 8.44 6.93
N LEU A 41 2.11 7.71 5.86
CA LEU A 41 1.84 6.28 5.91
C LEU A 41 3.09 5.48 6.31
N ARG A 42 4.24 5.77 5.68
CA ARG A 42 5.52 5.10 6.00
C ARG A 42 5.91 5.29 7.46
N ILE A 43 5.83 6.51 7.98
CA ILE A 43 6.13 6.80 9.39
C ILE A 43 5.17 6.03 10.32
N LEU A 44 3.86 6.11 10.06
CA LEU A 44 2.86 5.42 10.88
C LEU A 44 3.10 3.91 10.92
N LEU A 45 3.34 3.29 9.77
CA LEU A 45 3.52 1.85 9.66
C LEU A 45 4.84 1.39 10.31
N PHE A 46 5.91 2.17 10.14
CA PHE A 46 7.18 1.93 10.80
C PHE A 46 7.05 1.98 12.33
N ASP A 47 6.42 3.03 12.87
CA ASP A 47 6.22 3.20 14.32
C ASP A 47 5.37 2.09 14.95
N LYS A 48 4.44 1.52 14.17
CA LYS A 48 3.56 0.44 14.61
C LYS A 48 4.14 -0.96 14.38
N GLY A 49 5.09 -1.12 13.45
CA GLY A 49 5.71 -2.40 13.12
C GLY A 49 4.74 -3.42 12.49
N ILE A 50 3.68 -2.96 11.82
CA ILE A 50 2.60 -3.81 11.30
C ILE A 50 2.67 -4.08 9.79
N GLY A 51 3.56 -3.38 9.08
CA GLY A 51 3.68 -3.47 7.63
C GLY A 51 4.50 -2.33 7.04
N GLU A 52 4.43 -2.19 5.72
CA GLU A 52 5.10 -1.16 4.95
C GLU A 52 4.24 -0.69 3.76
N LEU A 53 4.49 0.55 3.34
CA LEU A 53 4.11 1.02 2.01
C LEU A 53 5.29 0.70 1.08
N ASP A 54 5.08 -0.13 0.06
CA ASP A 54 6.11 -0.47 -0.93
C ASP A 54 6.33 0.74 -1.86
N GLY A 55 5.23 1.24 -2.42
CA GLY A 55 5.23 2.46 -3.23
C GLY A 55 3.88 2.71 -3.91
N HIS A 56 3.94 3.43 -5.02
CA HIS A 56 2.79 3.78 -5.82
C HIS A 56 3.07 3.64 -7.32
N GLU A 57 1.99 3.52 -8.08
CA GLU A 57 1.96 3.75 -9.53
C GLU A 57 1.00 4.89 -9.84
N ILE A 58 1.32 5.69 -10.86
CA ILE A 58 0.47 6.77 -11.37
C ILE A 58 0.35 6.58 -12.88
N ASN A 59 -0.87 6.69 -13.39
CA ASN A 59 -1.11 6.67 -14.83
C ASN A 59 -0.36 7.81 -15.53
N ILE A 60 0.05 7.59 -16.79
CA ILE A 60 0.82 8.59 -17.57
C ILE A 60 0.08 9.93 -17.70
N ASP A 61 -1.25 9.89 -17.72
CA ASP A 61 -2.09 11.09 -17.78
C ASP A 61 -2.36 11.72 -16.41
N GLY A 62 -1.83 11.16 -15.33
CA GLY A 62 -1.96 11.64 -13.95
C GLY A 62 -3.37 11.49 -13.36
N SER A 63 -4.27 10.76 -14.04
CA SER A 63 -5.67 10.64 -13.65
C SER A 63 -5.86 9.83 -12.36
N ASP A 64 -5.33 8.61 -12.36
CA ASP A 64 -5.47 7.64 -11.29
C ASP A 64 -4.12 7.14 -10.81
N GLY A 65 -4.11 6.63 -9.59
CA GLY A 65 -2.96 5.99 -8.98
C GLY A 65 -3.33 4.77 -8.16
N THR A 66 -2.31 3.99 -7.83
CA THR A 66 -2.41 2.81 -6.98
C THR A 66 -1.36 2.88 -5.89
N LEU A 67 -1.75 2.65 -4.64
CA LEU A 67 -0.81 2.37 -3.54
C LEU A 67 -0.71 0.87 -3.28
N PHE A 68 0.51 0.42 -2.98
CA PHE A 68 0.80 -0.97 -2.66
C PHE A 68 1.35 -1.08 -1.23
N LEU A 69 0.57 -1.67 -0.33
CA LEU A 69 0.96 -1.89 1.06
C LEU A 69 0.97 -3.38 1.40
N TYR A 70 1.89 -3.77 2.27
CA TYR A 70 2.09 -5.17 2.65
C TYR A 70 2.26 -5.29 4.17
N GLY A 71 1.67 -6.33 4.75
CA GLY A 71 1.72 -6.60 6.18
C GLY A 71 1.45 -8.06 6.52
N ASN A 72 1.49 -8.38 7.81
CA ASN A 72 1.13 -9.73 8.29
C ASN A 72 -0.39 -9.91 8.45
N ASN A 73 -1.14 -8.81 8.48
CA ASN A 73 -2.60 -8.79 8.60
C ASN A 73 -3.18 -7.62 7.80
N ALA A 74 -3.90 -7.89 6.70
CA ALA A 74 -4.50 -6.85 5.85
C ALA A 74 -5.55 -6.01 6.59
N GLU A 75 -6.32 -6.59 7.50
CA GLU A 75 -7.33 -5.86 8.27
C GLU A 75 -6.68 -4.88 9.25
N GLU A 76 -5.66 -5.33 9.99
CA GLU A 76 -4.92 -4.46 10.92
C GLU A 76 -4.16 -3.36 10.18
N LEU A 77 -3.54 -3.72 9.04
CA LEU A 77 -2.84 -2.79 8.17
C LEU A 77 -3.79 -1.70 7.66
N TYR A 78 -4.95 -2.09 7.12
CA TYR A 78 -5.95 -1.15 6.62
C TYR A 78 -6.53 -0.26 7.72
N LYS A 79 -7.01 -0.84 8.84
CA LYS A 79 -7.59 -0.07 9.95
C LYS A 79 -6.61 0.95 10.52
N THR A 80 -5.32 0.67 10.47
CA THR A 80 -4.29 1.60 10.94
C THR A 80 -4.15 2.81 10.01
N ILE A 81 -4.15 2.60 8.69
CA ILE A 81 -3.96 3.70 7.72
C ILE A 81 -5.27 4.44 7.39
N GLU A 82 -6.42 3.81 7.59
CA GLU A 82 -7.75 4.32 7.24
C GLU A 82 -7.99 5.77 7.70
N PRO A 83 -7.67 6.19 8.96
CA PRO A 83 -7.86 7.57 9.36
C PRO A 83 -7.07 8.59 8.53
N ILE A 84 -5.86 8.24 8.06
CA ILE A 84 -5.06 9.12 7.20
C ILE A 84 -5.69 9.19 5.81
N LEU A 85 -6.15 8.06 5.28
CA LEU A 85 -6.82 8.02 3.97
C LEU A 85 -8.08 8.87 3.98
N LEU A 86 -8.92 8.78 5.02
CA LEU A 86 -10.15 9.57 5.16
C LEU A 86 -9.89 11.08 5.24
N ASN A 87 -8.72 11.49 5.77
CA ASN A 87 -8.32 12.89 5.83
C ASN A 87 -7.56 13.37 4.58
N THR A 88 -7.41 12.52 3.56
CA THR A 88 -6.67 12.86 2.34
C THR A 88 -7.64 13.13 1.19
N PRO A 89 -7.70 14.36 0.63
CA PRO A 89 -8.75 14.75 -0.30
C PRO A 89 -8.94 13.86 -1.54
N PHE A 90 -7.84 13.46 -2.20
CA PHE A 90 -7.89 12.60 -3.39
C PHE A 90 -8.19 11.13 -3.10
N MET A 91 -8.13 10.71 -1.83
CA MET A 91 -8.50 9.35 -1.44
C MET A 91 -10.02 9.16 -1.33
N LYS A 92 -10.80 10.22 -1.50
CA LYS A 92 -12.26 10.13 -1.46
C LYS A 92 -12.76 9.16 -2.53
N LYS A 93 -13.52 8.14 -2.11
CA LYS A 93 -14.01 7.03 -2.95
C LYS A 93 -12.90 6.14 -3.54
N ALA A 94 -11.72 6.10 -2.93
CA ALA A 94 -10.72 5.12 -3.30
C ALA A 94 -11.27 3.69 -3.17
N GLU A 95 -10.89 2.82 -4.10
CA GLU A 95 -11.19 1.39 -4.08
C GLU A 95 -10.10 0.68 -3.29
N VAL A 96 -10.48 -0.01 -2.21
CA VAL A 96 -9.57 -0.71 -1.31
C VAL A 96 -9.74 -2.20 -1.51
N TYR A 97 -8.62 -2.90 -1.71
CA TYR A 97 -8.55 -4.34 -1.88
C TYR A 97 -7.68 -4.94 -0.79
N LEU A 98 -8.28 -5.75 0.08
CA LEU A 98 -7.58 -6.51 1.12
C LEU A 98 -7.40 -7.94 0.64
N ARG A 99 -6.17 -8.46 0.76
CA ARG A 99 -5.85 -9.85 0.46
C ARG A 99 -5.20 -10.53 1.65
N PHE A 100 -5.75 -11.66 2.07
CA PHE A 100 -5.35 -12.40 3.25
C PHE A 100 -4.52 -13.64 2.90
N GLY A 101 -3.35 -13.42 2.30
CA GLY A 101 -2.43 -14.50 1.95
C GLY A 101 -1.47 -14.10 0.84
N ASP A 102 -0.39 -14.88 0.70
CA ASP A 102 0.72 -14.64 -0.24
C ASP A 102 0.18 -14.38 -1.66
N MET A 103 0.83 -13.51 -2.42
CA MET A 103 0.44 -13.17 -3.80
C MET A 103 0.37 -14.40 -4.73
N ARG A 104 1.10 -15.48 -4.42
CA ARG A 104 1.12 -16.74 -5.18
C ARG A 104 -0.01 -17.70 -4.79
N ASP A 105 -0.68 -17.47 -3.66
CA ASP A 105 -1.76 -18.33 -3.18
C ASP A 105 -3.08 -17.99 -3.86
N THR A 106 -3.42 -18.70 -4.94
CA THR A 106 -4.65 -18.45 -5.69
C THR A 106 -5.95 -18.72 -4.89
N SER A 107 -5.86 -19.26 -3.68
CA SER A 107 -7.00 -19.51 -2.78
C SER A 107 -7.14 -18.50 -1.65
N ALA A 108 -6.24 -17.51 -1.55
CA ALA A 108 -6.27 -16.50 -0.49
C ALA A 108 -7.59 -15.69 -0.53
N PRO A 109 -8.26 -15.47 0.62
CA PRO A 109 -9.44 -14.62 0.69
C PRO A 109 -9.15 -13.18 0.30
N GLU A 110 -10.13 -12.54 -0.34
CA GLU A 110 -10.08 -11.14 -0.76
C GLU A 110 -11.35 -10.40 -0.36
N ILE A 111 -11.22 -9.11 -0.05
CA ILE A 111 -12.33 -8.21 0.23
C ILE A 111 -12.05 -6.90 -0.50
N ASP A 112 -13.01 -6.43 -1.30
CA ASP A 112 -12.98 -5.12 -1.93
C ASP A 112 -14.12 -4.23 -1.43
N PHE A 113 -13.84 -2.94 -1.28
CA PHE A 113 -14.84 -1.94 -0.91
C PHE A 113 -14.39 -0.53 -1.26
N ILE A 114 -15.33 0.41 -1.24
CA ILE A 114 -15.07 1.83 -1.43
C ILE A 114 -14.79 2.49 -0.07
N LEU A 115 -13.73 3.30 0.02
CA LEU A 115 -13.46 4.13 1.19
C LEU A 115 -14.63 5.12 1.42
N GLN A 116 -15.24 5.06 2.61
CA GLN A 116 -16.41 5.87 3.00
C GLN A 116 -16.14 6.82 4.16
#